data_AF-A0A3P7M2Q5-F1
#
_entry.id   AF-A0A3P7M2Q5-F1
#
_cell.length_a   1.000
_cell.length_b   1.000
_cell.length_c   1.000
_cell.angle_alpha   90.00
_cell.angle_beta   90.00
_cell.angle_gamma   90.00
#
_symmetry.space_group_name_H-M   'P 1'
#
loop_
_entity.id
_entity.type
_entity.pdbx_description
1 polymer ?
#
loop_
_entity_poly.entity_id
_entity_poly.type
_entity_poly.pdbx_seq_one_letter_code
_entity_poly.pdbx_strand_id
1 'polypeptide(L)'
;MATKHPSRALKKECAAILEQARQWTEAAVLHEAAGQIDAAVAACLKCKNYDKAGILLKSAKVSPKMYLEYAKAREVSGSYKEAVIAYESAKDWTSVVRLLLEKLNNPADAVRVVNESKTAEGAKMVAQYFMKIGDFGSAIQFLVLSKCHSTAYDLAQKHKKMEVYADVIG
;
A
#
# COMPACT_ATOMS: atom_id res chain seq x y z
N MET A 1 36.14 -9.36 11.05
CA MET A 1 35.42 -9.61 9.77
C MET A 1 34.38 -10.73 9.96
N ALA A 2 33.24 -10.45 10.61
CA ALA A 2 32.18 -11.45 10.83
C ALA A 2 31.39 -11.78 9.54
N THR A 3 31.34 -10.85 8.58
CA THR A 3 30.68 -11.04 7.28
C THR A 3 31.36 -12.09 6.39
N LYS A 4 32.66 -12.36 6.59
CA LYS A 4 33.46 -13.32 5.83
C LYS A 4 33.44 -14.75 6.40
N HIS A 5 32.86 -14.97 7.57
CA HIS A 5 32.81 -16.30 8.18
C HIS A 5 31.82 -17.20 7.40
N PRO A 6 32.13 -18.48 7.11
CA PRO A 6 31.28 -19.32 6.25
C PRO A 6 29.98 -19.78 6.94
N SER A 7 29.94 -19.80 8.28
CA SER A 7 28.76 -20.26 9.03
C SER A 7 27.61 -19.25 8.95
N ARG A 8 26.53 -19.65 8.26
CA ARG A 8 25.27 -18.88 8.21
C ARG A 8 24.62 -18.75 9.59
N ALA A 9 24.68 -19.78 10.43
CA ALA A 9 24.11 -19.75 11.78
C ALA A 9 24.75 -18.66 12.63
N LEU A 10 26.09 -18.57 12.60
CA LEU A 10 26.84 -17.54 13.33
C LEU A 10 26.46 -16.13 12.85
N LYS A 11 26.29 -15.93 11.54
CA LYS A 11 25.85 -14.63 11.00
C LYS A 11 24.47 -14.24 11.50
N LYS A 12 23.54 -15.19 11.64
CA LYS A 12 22.19 -14.93 12.19
C LYS A 12 22.25 -14.51 13.65
N GLU A 13 23.03 -15.21 14.46
CA GLU A 13 23.21 -14.87 15.88
C GLU A 13 23.87 -13.50 16.05
N CYS A 14 24.93 -13.22 15.30
CA CYS A 14 25.56 -11.90 15.31
C CYS A 14 24.60 -10.79 14.86
N ALA A 15 23.80 -11.04 13.83
CA ALA A 15 22.81 -10.06 13.36
C ALA A 15 21.76 -9.78 14.43
N ALA A 16 21.23 -10.81 15.10
CA ALA A 16 20.26 -10.65 16.19
C ALA A 16 20.83 -9.88 17.40
N ILE A 17 22.11 -10.11 17.75
CA ILE A 17 22.79 -9.35 18.80
C ILE A 17 22.90 -7.87 18.39
N LEU A 18 23.25 -7.59 17.13
CA LEU A 18 23.34 -6.22 16.63
C LEU A 18 21.97 -5.52 16.57
N GLU A 19 20.89 -6.25 16.24
CA GLU A 19 19.53 -5.72 16.34
C GLU A 19 19.17 -5.34 17.79
N GLN A 20 19.49 -6.20 18.77
CA GLN A 20 19.28 -5.91 20.19
C GLN A 20 20.12 -4.70 20.65
N ALA A 21 21.33 -4.57 20.13
CA ALA A 21 22.21 -3.42 20.35
C ALA A 21 21.81 -2.17 19.56
N ARG A 22 20.71 -2.22 18.78
CA ARG A 22 20.21 -1.14 17.90
C ARG A 22 21.21 -0.70 16.81
N GLN A 23 22.18 -1.54 16.48
CA GLN A 23 23.12 -1.36 15.37
C GLN A 23 22.50 -1.81 14.05
N TRP A 24 21.41 -1.13 13.65
CA TRP A 24 20.54 -1.53 12.54
C TRP A 24 21.26 -1.63 11.19
N THR A 25 22.20 -0.72 10.90
CA THR A 25 22.93 -0.70 9.63
C THR A 25 23.80 -1.95 9.46
N GLU A 26 24.50 -2.35 10.52
CA GLU A 26 25.38 -3.52 10.52
C GLU A 26 24.56 -4.82 10.58
N ALA A 27 23.47 -4.82 11.35
CA ALA A 27 22.50 -5.92 11.39
C ALA A 27 21.92 -6.19 9.99
N ALA A 28 21.54 -5.16 9.24
CA ALA A 28 20.99 -5.31 7.90
C ALA A 28 21.97 -6.01 6.93
N VAL A 29 23.25 -5.64 6.96
CA VAL A 29 24.29 -6.26 6.13
C VAL A 29 24.50 -7.72 6.51
N LEU A 30 24.48 -8.05 7.80
CA LEU A 30 24.65 -9.42 8.27
C LEU A 30 23.44 -10.30 7.98
N HIS A 31 22.21 -9.79 8.14
CA HIS A 31 21.00 -10.49 7.74
C HIS A 31 20.98 -10.78 6.23
N GLU A 32 21.37 -9.81 5.41
CA GLU A 32 21.51 -9.99 3.96
C GLU A 32 22.54 -11.09 3.63
N ALA A 33 23.72 -11.03 4.25
CA ALA A 33 24.77 -12.03 4.08
C ALA A 33 24.41 -13.43 4.65
N ALA A 34 23.42 -13.49 5.55
CA ALA A 34 22.85 -14.72 6.09
C ALA A 34 21.66 -15.25 5.27
N GLY A 35 21.23 -14.52 4.23
CA GLY A 35 20.07 -14.84 3.39
C GLY A 35 18.72 -14.53 4.04
N GLN A 36 18.69 -13.75 5.12
CA GLN A 36 17.46 -13.32 5.81
C GLN A 36 16.98 -11.97 5.28
N ILE A 37 16.42 -11.97 4.07
CA ILE A 37 16.06 -10.71 3.40
C ILE A 37 14.96 -9.94 4.16
N ASP A 38 13.93 -10.62 4.67
CA ASP A 38 12.86 -9.97 5.46
C ASP A 38 13.44 -9.21 6.67
N ALA A 39 14.38 -9.82 7.40
CA ALA A 39 15.04 -9.19 8.54
C ALA A 39 15.97 -8.04 8.11
N ALA A 40 16.67 -8.20 6.98
CA ALA A 40 17.50 -7.13 6.42
C ALA A 40 16.66 -5.90 6.03
N VAL A 41 15.48 -6.11 5.40
CA VAL A 41 14.53 -5.04 5.08
C VAL A 41 14.03 -4.37 6.35
N ALA A 42 13.61 -5.15 7.36
CA ALA A 42 13.15 -4.62 8.63
C ALA A 42 14.22 -3.74 9.33
N ALA A 43 15.47 -4.21 9.37
CA ALA A 43 16.59 -3.45 9.91
C ALA A 43 16.85 -2.16 9.10
N CYS A 44 16.78 -2.21 7.76
CA CYS A 44 16.90 -1.01 6.91
C CYS A 44 15.80 0.02 7.18
N LEU A 45 14.56 -0.44 7.40
CA LEU A 45 13.45 0.44 7.77
C LEU A 45 13.68 1.12 9.13
N LYS A 46 14.26 0.41 10.11
CA LYS A 46 14.57 0.95 11.44
C LYS A 46 15.64 2.04 11.43
N CYS A 47 16.65 1.94 10.56
CA CYS A 47 17.63 3.01 10.35
C CYS A 47 17.22 4.06 9.30
N LYS A 48 15.97 4.04 8.83
CA LYS A 48 15.44 4.94 7.80
C LYS A 48 16.21 4.88 6.46
N ASN A 49 16.88 3.76 6.19
CA ASN A 49 17.56 3.53 4.91
C ASN A 49 16.57 2.97 3.89
N TYR A 50 15.70 3.84 3.38
CA TYR A 50 14.61 3.48 2.47
C TYR A 50 15.10 3.07 1.09
N ASP A 51 16.20 3.63 0.60
CA ASP A 51 16.77 3.27 -0.69
C ASP A 51 17.22 1.81 -0.68
N LYS A 52 17.99 1.42 0.35
CA LYS A 52 18.44 0.03 0.49
C LYS A 52 17.26 -0.92 0.69
N ALA A 53 16.27 -0.54 1.51
CA ALA A 53 15.07 -1.35 1.70
C ALA A 53 14.29 -1.57 0.38
N GLY A 54 14.17 -0.55 -0.46
CA GLY A 54 13.51 -0.65 -1.77
C GLY A 54 14.25 -1.55 -2.75
N ILE A 55 15.60 -1.50 -2.76
CA ILE A 55 16.43 -2.41 -3.56
C ILE A 55 16.25 -3.85 -3.08
N LEU A 56 16.30 -4.10 -1.77
CA LEU A 56 16.13 -5.43 -1.19
C LEU A 56 14.76 -6.04 -1.54
N LEU A 57 13.70 -5.22 -1.46
CA LEU A 57 12.34 -5.64 -1.85
C LEU A 57 12.26 -6.10 -3.32
N LYS A 58 12.89 -5.37 -4.24
CA LYS A 58 12.89 -5.72 -5.68
C LYS A 58 13.82 -6.90 -6.03
N SER A 59 14.91 -7.04 -5.29
CA SER A 59 15.98 -8.00 -5.62
C SER A 59 15.66 -9.45 -5.26
N ALA A 60 14.77 -9.68 -4.31
CA ALA A 60 14.52 -11.00 -3.75
C ALA A 60 13.03 -11.24 -3.48
N LYS A 61 12.66 -12.50 -3.31
CA LYS A 61 11.30 -12.87 -2.91
C LYS A 61 11.11 -12.52 -1.43
N VAL A 62 10.54 -11.35 -1.18
CA VAL A 62 10.23 -10.85 0.16
C VAL A 62 8.76 -11.08 0.48
N SER A 63 8.44 -11.32 1.74
CA SER A 63 7.05 -11.48 2.19
C SER A 63 6.21 -10.22 1.91
N PRO A 64 4.91 -10.35 1.52
CA PRO A 64 4.01 -9.20 1.33
C PRO A 64 3.93 -8.26 2.55
N LYS A 65 4.12 -8.81 3.76
CA LYS A 65 4.19 -8.03 5.00
C LYS A 65 5.31 -6.98 4.98
N MET A 66 6.45 -7.27 4.38
CA MET A 66 7.57 -6.32 4.30
C MET A 66 7.28 -5.18 3.34
N TYR A 67 6.58 -5.46 2.23
CA TYR A 67 6.09 -4.41 1.34
C TYR A 67 5.12 -3.48 2.07
N LEU A 68 4.24 -4.00 2.91
CA LEU A 68 3.31 -3.19 3.71
C LEU A 68 4.04 -2.29 4.72
N GLU A 69 5.01 -2.84 5.45
CA GLU A 69 5.81 -2.07 6.41
C GLU A 69 6.65 -0.99 5.72
N TYR A 70 7.21 -1.29 4.54
CA TYR A 70 7.90 -0.31 3.70
C TYR A 70 6.94 0.79 3.21
N ALA A 71 5.76 0.41 2.73
CA ALA A 71 4.75 1.35 2.24
C ALA A 71 4.34 2.36 3.33
N LYS A 72 4.03 1.88 4.54
CA LYS A 72 3.73 2.72 5.70
C LYS A 72 4.88 3.67 6.03
N ALA A 73 6.12 3.18 6.02
CA ALA A 73 7.29 4.00 6.29
C ALA A 73 7.49 5.09 5.22
N ARG A 74 7.28 4.76 3.95
CA ARG A 74 7.34 5.74 2.84
C ARG A 74 6.22 6.76 2.94
N GLU A 75 5.01 6.35 3.34
CA GLU A 75 3.89 7.24 3.56
C GLU A 75 4.19 8.27 4.67
N VAL A 76 4.72 7.83 5.82
CA VAL A 76 5.15 8.73 6.91
C VAL A 76 6.27 9.68 6.46
N SER A 77 7.17 9.21 5.58
CA SER A 77 8.23 10.05 5.02
C SER A 77 7.75 11.03 3.93
N GLY A 78 6.47 11.01 3.57
CA GLY A 78 5.89 11.85 2.50
C GLY A 78 6.16 11.36 1.08
N SER A 79 6.79 10.20 0.92
CA SER A 79 7.13 9.61 -0.37
C SER A 79 5.97 8.77 -0.92
N TYR A 80 4.85 9.42 -1.22
CA TYR A 80 3.58 8.75 -1.53
C TYR A 80 3.61 7.89 -2.80
N LYS A 81 4.37 8.28 -3.83
CA LYS A 81 4.48 7.50 -5.08
C LYS A 81 5.08 6.12 -4.83
N GLU A 82 6.12 6.05 -4.01
CA GLU A 82 6.75 4.78 -3.65
C GLU A 82 5.91 3.98 -2.67
N ALA A 83 5.20 4.66 -1.76
CA ALA A 83 4.23 4.01 -0.89
C ALA A 83 3.14 3.31 -1.72
N VAL A 84 2.59 3.96 -2.76
CA VAL A 84 1.61 3.34 -3.67
C VAL A 84 2.16 2.07 -4.32
N ILE A 85 3.34 2.12 -4.94
CA ILE A 85 3.95 0.94 -5.59
C ILE A 85 4.14 -0.21 -4.59
N ALA A 86 4.54 0.11 -3.36
CA ALA A 86 4.72 -0.88 -2.31
C ALA A 86 3.38 -1.45 -1.80
N TYR A 87 2.34 -0.64 -1.63
CA TYR A 87 1.00 -1.11 -1.29
C TYR A 87 0.39 -1.98 -2.40
N GLU A 88 0.59 -1.64 -3.67
CA GLU A 88 0.19 -2.49 -4.81
C GLU A 88 0.89 -3.85 -4.77
N SER A 89 2.20 -3.85 -4.48
CA SER A 89 2.98 -5.08 -4.31
C SER A 89 2.50 -5.92 -3.12
N ALA A 90 2.01 -5.27 -2.06
CA ALA A 90 1.37 -5.91 -0.92
C ALA A 90 -0.11 -6.30 -1.17
N LYS A 91 -0.68 -5.92 -2.31
CA LYS A 91 -2.11 -6.06 -2.66
C LYS A 91 -3.06 -5.33 -1.71
N ASP A 92 -2.59 -4.28 -1.05
CA ASP A 92 -3.42 -3.41 -0.22
C ASP A 92 -4.03 -2.29 -1.08
N TRP A 93 -5.03 -2.67 -1.87
CA TRP A 93 -5.69 -1.76 -2.82
C TRP A 93 -6.41 -0.61 -2.13
N THR A 94 -6.90 -0.81 -0.90
CA THR A 94 -7.57 0.23 -0.12
C THR A 94 -6.61 1.36 0.19
N SER A 95 -5.39 1.04 0.64
CA SER A 95 -4.34 2.04 0.89
C SER A 95 -3.88 2.74 -0.39
N VAL A 96 -3.81 2.03 -1.51
CA VAL A 96 -3.49 2.61 -2.83
C VAL A 96 -4.51 3.66 -3.23
N VAL A 97 -5.80 3.30 -3.21
CA VAL A 97 -6.90 4.19 -3.59
C VAL A 97 -6.93 5.43 -2.69
N ARG A 98 -6.75 5.25 -1.38
CA ARG A 98 -6.65 6.35 -0.42
C ARG A 98 -5.54 7.34 -0.79
N LEU A 99 -4.33 6.84 -1.02
CA LEU A 99 -3.18 7.69 -1.35
C LEU A 99 -3.35 8.40 -2.70
N LEU A 100 -3.91 7.71 -3.70
CA LEU A 100 -4.19 8.29 -5.01
C LEU A 100 -5.17 9.46 -4.90
N LEU A 101 -6.25 9.30 -4.12
CA LEU A 101 -7.27 10.33 -3.96
C LEU A 101 -6.83 11.49 -3.05
N GLU A 102 -6.22 11.20 -1.90
CA GLU A 102 -5.95 12.20 -0.86
C GLU A 102 -4.59 12.88 -0.96
N LYS A 103 -3.56 12.17 -1.43
CA LYS A 103 -2.17 12.65 -1.39
C LYS A 103 -1.60 12.97 -2.76
N LEU A 104 -1.96 12.17 -3.76
CA LEU A 104 -1.49 12.35 -5.14
C LEU A 104 -2.50 13.08 -6.03
N ASN A 105 -3.73 13.30 -5.55
CA ASN A 105 -4.84 13.93 -6.28
C ASN A 105 -5.00 13.38 -7.71
N ASN A 106 -4.93 12.04 -7.84
CA ASN A 106 -5.02 11.32 -9.10
C ASN A 106 -6.23 10.37 -9.08
N PRO A 107 -7.45 10.89 -9.27
CA PRO A 107 -8.67 10.08 -9.25
C PRO A 107 -8.78 9.11 -10.42
N ALA A 108 -8.15 9.39 -11.57
CA ALA A 108 -8.18 8.51 -12.73
C ALA A 108 -7.51 7.16 -12.43
N ASP A 109 -6.33 7.18 -11.82
CA ASP A 109 -5.67 5.94 -11.40
C ASP A 109 -6.41 5.25 -10.25
N ALA A 110 -7.01 6.02 -9.32
CA ALA A 110 -7.81 5.43 -8.24
C ALA A 110 -9.01 4.63 -8.79
N VAL A 111 -9.71 5.19 -9.79
CA VAL A 111 -10.80 4.51 -10.50
C VAL A 111 -10.31 3.23 -11.19
N ARG A 112 -9.18 3.30 -11.89
CA ARG A 112 -8.56 2.14 -12.55
C ARG A 112 -8.27 1.02 -11.54
N VAL A 113 -7.63 1.34 -10.43
CA VAL A 113 -7.29 0.38 -9.36
C VAL A 113 -8.56 -0.24 -8.75
N VAL A 114 -9.61 0.55 -8.51
CA VAL A 114 -10.88 0.01 -8.00
C VAL A 114 -11.54 -0.95 -8.99
N ASN A 115 -11.55 -0.60 -10.28
CA ASN A 115 -12.13 -1.46 -11.31
C ASN A 115 -11.37 -2.78 -11.50
N GLU A 116 -10.04 -2.74 -11.39
CA GLU A 116 -9.19 -3.93 -11.46
C GLU A 116 -9.28 -4.80 -10.19
N SER A 117 -9.23 -4.18 -9.00
CA SER A 117 -9.23 -4.88 -7.71
C SER A 117 -10.62 -5.31 -7.23
N LYS A 118 -11.68 -4.66 -7.72
CA LYS A 118 -13.09 -4.86 -7.35
C LYS A 118 -13.35 -4.80 -5.84
N THR A 119 -12.61 -3.96 -5.13
CA THR A 119 -12.79 -3.78 -3.68
C THR A 119 -13.97 -2.86 -3.38
N ALA A 120 -14.88 -3.30 -2.49
CA ALA A 120 -16.05 -2.51 -2.12
C ALA A 120 -15.65 -1.24 -1.36
N GLU A 121 -14.66 -1.33 -0.48
CA GLU A 121 -14.09 -0.22 0.28
C GLU A 121 -13.46 0.82 -0.66
N GLY A 122 -12.66 0.39 -1.64
CA GLY A 122 -12.07 1.27 -2.63
C GLY A 122 -13.15 2.02 -3.45
N ALA A 123 -14.18 1.31 -3.89
CA ALA A 123 -15.31 1.90 -4.60
C ALA A 123 -16.05 2.96 -3.76
N LYS A 124 -16.27 2.72 -2.46
CA LYS A 124 -16.84 3.73 -1.55
C LYS A 124 -15.98 4.98 -1.45
N MET A 125 -14.65 4.84 -1.38
CA MET A 125 -13.75 5.98 -1.29
C MET A 125 -13.78 6.84 -2.56
N VAL A 126 -13.77 6.18 -3.73
CA VAL A 126 -13.92 6.87 -5.02
C VAL A 126 -15.28 7.57 -5.11
N ALA A 127 -16.37 6.91 -4.69
CA ALA A 127 -17.68 7.54 -4.64
C ALA A 127 -17.70 8.80 -3.77
N GLN A 128 -17.13 8.73 -2.56
CA GLN A 128 -17.03 9.88 -1.65
C GLN A 128 -16.22 11.03 -2.25
N TYR A 129 -15.17 10.74 -3.03
CA TYR A 129 -14.42 11.76 -3.74
C TYR A 129 -15.30 12.47 -4.78
N PHE A 130 -16.04 11.71 -5.60
CA PHE A 130 -16.96 12.27 -6.59
C PHE A 130 -18.10 13.08 -5.96
N MET A 131 -18.61 12.65 -4.79
CA MET A 131 -19.59 13.42 -4.01
C MET A 131 -19.03 14.78 -3.57
N LYS A 132 -17.76 14.83 -3.14
CA LYS A 132 -17.12 16.08 -2.67
C LYS A 132 -16.94 17.11 -3.80
N ILE A 133 -16.66 16.66 -5.02
CA ILE A 133 -16.50 17.55 -6.18
C ILE A 133 -17.84 17.87 -6.88
N GLY A 134 -18.96 17.32 -6.39
CA GLY A 134 -20.29 17.56 -6.92
C GLY A 134 -20.70 16.66 -8.09
N ASP A 135 -19.87 15.68 -8.46
CA ASP A 135 -20.23 14.69 -9.47
C ASP A 135 -21.01 13.53 -8.85
N PHE A 136 -22.29 13.78 -8.62
CA PHE A 136 -23.18 12.76 -8.07
C PHE A 136 -23.44 11.59 -9.04
N GLY A 137 -23.20 11.76 -10.35
CA GLY A 137 -23.45 10.69 -11.33
C GLY A 137 -22.43 9.57 -11.17
N SER A 138 -21.15 9.94 -11.23
CA SER A 138 -20.04 9.02 -10.95
C SER A 138 -20.13 8.44 -9.54
N ALA A 139 -20.50 9.26 -8.54
CA ALA A 139 -20.67 8.76 -7.17
C ALA A 139 -21.71 7.64 -7.06
N ILE A 140 -22.87 7.77 -7.72
CA ILE A 140 -23.91 6.73 -7.73
C ILE A 140 -23.38 5.44 -8.37
N GLN A 141 -22.67 5.56 -9.50
CA GLN A 141 -22.06 4.40 -10.18
C GLN A 141 -21.13 3.61 -9.25
N PHE A 142 -20.22 4.31 -8.55
CA PHE A 142 -19.29 3.65 -7.63
C PHE A 142 -19.97 3.13 -6.35
N LEU A 143 -21.07 3.74 -5.87
CA LEU A 143 -21.84 3.20 -4.75
C LEU A 143 -22.58 1.91 -5.11
N VAL A 144 -23.11 1.82 -6.34
CA VAL A 144 -23.68 0.56 -6.85
C VAL A 144 -22.59 -0.50 -6.99
N LEU A 145 -21.42 -0.13 -7.54
CA LEU A 145 -20.27 -1.02 -7.63
C LEU A 145 -19.83 -1.53 -6.25
N SER A 146 -19.88 -0.69 -5.21
CA SER A 146 -19.57 -1.08 -3.83
C SER A 146 -20.67 -1.90 -3.14
N LYS A 147 -21.74 -2.29 -3.86
CA LYS A 147 -22.92 -2.99 -3.35
C LYS A 147 -23.70 -2.18 -2.29
N CYS A 148 -23.60 -0.86 -2.30
CA CYS A 148 -24.32 0.04 -1.41
C CYS A 148 -25.54 0.63 -2.09
N HIS A 149 -26.46 -0.24 -2.49
CA HIS A 149 -27.66 0.12 -3.25
C HIS A 149 -28.57 1.12 -2.52
N SER A 150 -28.73 0.98 -1.20
CA SER A 150 -29.53 1.92 -0.40
C SER A 150 -28.97 3.34 -0.47
N THR A 151 -27.67 3.51 -0.20
CA THR A 151 -27.01 4.82 -0.24
C THR A 151 -26.98 5.39 -1.66
N ALA A 152 -26.78 4.55 -2.67
CA ALA A 152 -26.85 4.95 -4.08
C ALA A 152 -28.25 5.46 -4.46
N TYR A 153 -29.30 4.76 -4.03
CA TYR A 153 -30.70 5.12 -4.26
C TYR A 153 -31.05 6.45 -3.59
N ASP A 154 -30.71 6.62 -2.31
CA ASP A 154 -30.98 7.86 -1.56
C ASP A 154 -30.29 9.06 -2.23
N LEU A 155 -29.05 8.87 -2.67
CA LEU A 155 -28.28 9.91 -3.36
C LEU A 155 -28.90 10.25 -4.72
N ALA A 156 -29.31 9.24 -5.49
CA ALA A 156 -29.98 9.40 -6.77
C ALA A 156 -31.32 10.13 -6.64
N GLN A 157 -32.13 9.76 -5.64
CA GLN A 157 -33.41 10.41 -5.36
C GLN A 157 -33.20 11.89 -4.97
N LYS A 158 -32.27 12.15 -4.05
CA LYS A 158 -31.98 13.52 -3.56
C LYS A 158 -31.51 14.45 -4.67
N HIS A 159 -30.69 13.96 -5.59
CA HIS A 159 -30.12 14.76 -6.68
C HIS A 159 -30.87 14.64 -8.00
N LYS A 160 -32.06 14.01 -8.01
CA LYS A 160 -32.89 13.77 -9.21
C LYS A 160 -32.12 13.04 -10.33
N LYS A 161 -31.23 12.12 -9.96
CA LYS A 161 -30.41 11.30 -10.88
C LYS A 161 -30.87 9.82 -10.87
N MET A 162 -32.17 9.58 -10.75
CA MET A 162 -32.73 8.22 -10.71
C MET A 162 -32.51 7.46 -12.02
N GLU A 163 -32.41 8.16 -13.16
CA GLU A 163 -32.07 7.56 -14.45
C GLU A 163 -30.68 6.89 -14.40
N VAL A 164 -29.68 7.59 -13.87
CA VAL A 164 -28.31 7.04 -13.70
C VAL A 164 -28.31 5.83 -12.77
N TYR A 165 -29.12 5.83 -11.72
CA TYR A 165 -29.22 4.68 -10.82
C TYR A 165 -29.86 3.47 -11.53
N ALA A 166 -30.94 3.70 -12.29
CA ALA A 166 -31.62 2.66 -13.07
C ALA A 166 -30.71 2.06 -14.15
N ASP A 167 -29.95 2.89 -14.86
CA ASP A 167 -29.02 2.44 -15.92
C ASP A 167 -27.87 1.57 -15.39
N VAL A 168 -27.45 1.79 -14.15
CA VAL A 168 -26.31 1.08 -13.55
C VAL A 168 -26.74 -0.22 -12.87
N ILE A 169 -28.00 -0.31 -12.41
CA ILE A 169 -28.54 -1.50 -11.75
C ILE A 169 -29.31 -2.44 -12.68
N GLY A 170 -29.84 -1.91 -13.79
CA GLY A 170 -30.55 -2.66 -14.83
C GLY A 170 -29.64 -3.57 -15.63
#